data_AF-A0A2P4S7F7-F1
#
_entry.id   AF-A0A2P4S7F7-F1
#
_cell.length_a   1.000
_cell.length_b   1.000
_cell.length_c   1.000
_cell.angle_alpha   90.00
_cell.angle_beta   90.00
_cell.angle_gamma   90.00
#
_symmetry.space_group_name_H-M   'P 1'
#
loop_
_entity.id
_entity.type
_entity.pdbx_description
1 polymer ?
#
loop_
_entity_poly.entity_id
_entity_poly.type
_entity_poly.pdbx_seq_one_letter_code
_entity_poly.pdbx_strand_id
1 'polypeptide(L)'
;KQHKTDYKVIPEERPICVPCRVSHCPCQSYHYVPLNGTQPICYRCKHFADQHSAAPGFSCKSCSTCSGFHSCFTCGCGQPTYAHETVVETKQERLAQGRPVGQDVPYAAMGGLTGFSSLAEGYMRFDDSGI
;
A
#
# COMPACT_ATOMS: atom_id res chain seq x y z
N LYS A 1 6.84 -8.43 -9.46
CA LYS A 1 8.15 -7.92 -8.86
C LYS A 1 7.87 -7.24 -7.51
N GLN A 2 7.97 -7.94 -6.52
CA GLN A 2 7.67 -7.48 -5.15
C GLN A 2 8.62 -6.34 -4.74
N HIS A 3 8.07 -5.13 -4.65
CA HIS A 3 8.79 -3.89 -4.27
C HIS A 3 9.22 -3.95 -2.80
N LYS A 4 10.62 -4.07 -2.48
CA LYS A 4 11.17 -3.95 -1.11
C LYS A 4 11.20 -2.48 -0.66
N THR A 5 10.27 -2.13 0.26
CA THR A 5 10.07 -0.70 0.62
C THR A 5 10.60 -0.46 2.03
N ASP A 6 11.67 -1.29 2.49
CA ASP A 6 12.03 -1.09 3.91
C ASP A 6 13.09 0.01 4.04
N TYR A 7 12.74 1.04 5.09
CA TYR A 7 13.72 2.10 5.45
C TYR A 7 14.55 1.65 6.65
N LYS A 8 15.89 1.88 6.51
CA LYS A 8 16.75 1.62 7.70
C LYS A 8 16.54 2.70 8.76
N VAL A 9 16.28 3.92 8.34
CA VAL A 9 15.93 5.03 9.24
C VAL A 9 14.84 5.88 8.56
N ILE A 10 13.78 6.07 9.36
CA ILE A 10 12.63 6.81 8.80
C ILE A 10 13.01 8.30 8.68
N PRO A 11 12.85 8.84 7.45
CA PRO A 11 13.18 10.25 7.22
C PRO A 11 12.27 11.20 8.03
N GLU A 12 12.93 12.39 8.43
CA GLU A 12 12.17 13.37 9.27
C GLU A 12 11.37 14.32 8.38
N GLU A 13 11.75 14.35 6.97
CA GLU A 13 11.04 15.28 6.07
C GLU A 13 9.74 14.63 5.55
N ARG A 14 8.57 15.39 5.74
CA ARG A 14 7.25 14.90 5.27
C ARG A 14 6.89 15.59 3.95
N PRO A 15 6.26 14.77 2.97
CA PRO A 15 5.73 13.40 2.96
C PRO A 15 6.85 12.37 2.69
N ILE A 16 6.74 11.16 3.43
CA ILE A 16 7.79 10.11 3.32
C ILE A 16 7.66 9.45 1.94
N CYS A 17 8.75 9.77 1.21
CA CYS A 17 8.74 9.12 -0.11
C CYS A 17 9.35 7.72 -0.02
N VAL A 18 8.50 6.73 -0.45
CA VAL A 18 9.02 5.34 -0.41
C VAL A 18 9.74 5.05 -1.73
N PRO A 19 11.12 5.02 -1.59
CA PRO A 19 11.88 4.84 -2.84
C PRO A 19 11.75 3.39 -3.38
N CYS A 20 11.74 3.38 -4.74
CA CYS A 20 11.75 2.05 -5.40
C CYS A 20 13.16 1.48 -5.43
N ARG A 21 13.38 0.24 -4.82
CA ARG A 21 14.76 -0.31 -4.75
C ARG A 21 14.96 -1.36 -5.85
N VAL A 22 14.01 -1.42 -6.82
CA VAL A 22 14.17 -2.38 -7.93
C VAL A 22 15.20 -1.84 -8.93
N SER A 23 16.15 -2.72 -9.19
CA SER A 23 17.21 -2.30 -10.13
C SER A 23 16.62 -1.92 -11.50
N HIS A 24 16.83 -0.56 -11.93
CA HIS A 24 16.53 -0.05 -13.28
C HIS A 24 15.04 0.29 -13.41
N CYS A 25 14.42 0.48 -12.20
CA CYS A 25 13.02 0.91 -12.33
C CYS A 25 12.97 2.45 -12.40
N PRO A 26 12.24 2.96 -13.41
CA PRO A 26 12.16 4.42 -13.65
C PRO A 26 11.23 5.11 -12.64
N CYS A 27 10.76 4.36 -11.65
CA CYS A 27 9.82 5.01 -10.70
C CYS A 27 10.59 5.77 -9.62
N GLN A 28 9.98 6.98 -9.30
CA GLN A 28 10.64 7.84 -8.28
C GLN A 28 10.20 7.42 -6.88
N SER A 29 8.99 6.99 -6.76
CA SER A 29 8.47 6.61 -5.43
C SER A 29 7.19 5.78 -5.59
N TYR A 30 6.79 5.23 -4.41
CA TYR A 30 5.60 4.36 -4.43
C TYR A 30 4.34 5.21 -4.56
N HIS A 31 3.52 4.78 -5.58
CA HIS A 31 2.20 5.44 -5.75
C HIS A 31 1.09 4.39 -5.70
N TYR A 32 0.19 4.74 -4.80
CA TYR A 32 -0.92 3.78 -4.64
C TYR A 32 -1.96 3.97 -5.75
N VAL A 33 -2.27 2.76 -6.41
CA VAL A 33 -3.33 2.81 -7.44
C VAL A 33 -4.56 2.05 -6.90
N PRO A 34 -5.60 2.77 -6.78
CA PRO A 34 -6.80 2.13 -6.21
C PRO A 34 -7.32 1.00 -7.11
N LEU A 35 -7.86 -0.03 -6.30
CA LEU A 35 -8.53 -1.14 -7.01
C LEU A 35 -10.01 -1.18 -6.61
N ASN A 36 -10.88 -1.57 -7.56
CA ASN A 36 -12.28 -1.85 -7.21
C ASN A 36 -12.47 -3.34 -6.91
N GLY A 37 -12.39 -3.61 -5.60
CA GLY A 37 -12.42 -5.07 -5.28
C GLY A 37 -11.22 -5.81 -5.87
N THR A 38 -11.53 -6.74 -6.73
CA THR A 38 -10.42 -7.52 -7.35
C THR A 38 -10.16 -7.01 -8.77
N GLN A 39 -10.96 -6.03 -9.13
CA GLN A 39 -10.82 -5.59 -10.53
C GLN A 39 -9.96 -4.31 -10.62
N PRO A 40 -9.01 -4.40 -11.53
CA PRO A 40 -8.22 -3.19 -11.75
C PRO A 40 -9.04 -2.07 -12.42
N ILE A 41 -8.74 -0.86 -12.01
CA ILE A 41 -9.52 0.27 -12.57
C ILE A 41 -8.79 0.78 -13.82
N CYS A 42 -9.77 1.08 -14.70
CA CYS A 42 -9.21 1.58 -15.98
C CYS A 42 -9.01 3.11 -15.91
N TYR A 43 -8.12 3.54 -16.72
CA TYR A 43 -7.75 4.98 -16.75
C TYR A 43 -8.59 5.70 -17.81
N ARG A 44 -8.43 6.93 -17.94
CA ARG A 44 -9.17 7.72 -18.95
C ARG A 44 -8.98 7.16 -20.35
N CYS A 45 -7.83 6.55 -20.49
CA CYS A 45 -7.54 5.96 -21.82
C CYS A 45 -7.95 4.49 -21.87
N LYS A 46 -8.73 3.96 -20.82
CA LYS A 46 -9.27 2.58 -20.70
C LYS A 46 -8.15 1.54 -20.61
N HIS A 47 -7.04 1.92 -20.38
CA HIS A 47 -5.94 0.95 -20.20
C HIS A 47 -5.60 0.82 -18.72
N PHE A 48 -4.94 -0.25 -18.47
CA PHE A 48 -4.63 -0.54 -17.05
C PHE A 48 -3.33 0.17 -16.65
N ALA A 49 -3.14 0.22 -15.32
CA ALA A 49 -1.96 0.94 -14.77
C ALA A 49 -0.65 0.29 -15.25
N ASP A 50 -0.74 -0.93 -15.61
CA ASP A 50 0.51 -1.62 -16.03
C ASP A 50 0.92 -1.23 -17.45
N GLN A 51 -0.03 -0.67 -18.12
CA GLN A 51 0.28 -0.25 -19.51
C GLN A 51 0.76 1.21 -19.56
N HIS A 52 1.04 1.70 -18.36
CA HIS A 52 1.60 3.06 -18.28
C HIS A 52 3.01 3.01 -17.69
N SER A 53 3.79 3.95 -18.15
CA SER A 53 5.19 4.01 -17.68
C SER A 53 5.24 4.48 -16.22
N ALA A 54 6.17 3.93 -15.56
CA ALA A 54 6.38 4.29 -14.13
C ALA A 54 7.16 5.62 -14.02
N ALA A 55 7.58 6.21 -15.17
CA ALA A 55 8.31 7.49 -15.14
C ALA A 55 7.33 8.64 -14.89
N PRO A 56 7.98 9.71 -14.25
CA PRO A 56 7.10 10.87 -13.96
C PRO A 56 6.31 11.31 -15.20
N GLY A 57 5.07 11.34 -14.99
CA GLY A 57 4.23 11.73 -16.16
C GLY A 57 3.32 10.58 -16.59
N PHE A 58 3.62 9.39 -16.04
CA PHE A 58 2.83 8.17 -16.23
C PHE A 58 2.19 8.12 -17.63
N SER A 59 3.09 8.19 -18.62
CA SER A 59 2.56 8.18 -20.00
C SER A 59 2.15 6.76 -20.41
N CYS A 60 1.09 6.82 -21.17
CA CYS A 60 0.57 5.52 -21.64
C CYS A 60 1.46 4.98 -22.77
N LYS A 61 1.75 3.65 -22.69
CA LYS A 61 2.61 3.02 -23.73
C LYS A 61 1.77 2.63 -24.94
N SER A 62 0.49 2.58 -24.76
CA SER A 62 -0.38 2.07 -25.84
C SER A 62 -1.09 3.21 -26.56
N CYS A 63 -1.11 4.37 -25.87
CA CYS A 63 -1.80 5.47 -26.59
C CYS A 63 -1.01 6.77 -26.42
N SER A 64 -1.08 7.67 -27.41
CA SER A 64 -0.31 8.93 -27.42
C SER A 64 -1.19 10.11 -26.98
N THR A 65 -2.48 9.80 -26.64
CA THR A 65 -3.39 10.94 -26.37
C THR A 65 -3.59 11.11 -24.87
N CYS A 66 -3.02 10.26 -24.11
CA CYS A 66 -3.28 10.40 -22.66
C CYS A 66 -2.14 11.17 -21.99
N SER A 67 -2.47 12.23 -21.27
CA SER A 67 -1.50 13.20 -20.71
C SER A 67 -1.13 12.80 -19.27
N GLY A 68 -1.48 11.39 -18.93
CA GLY A 68 -1.01 11.07 -17.56
C GLY A 68 -2.07 10.27 -16.80
N PHE A 69 -1.67 9.85 -15.50
CA PHE A 69 -2.46 8.89 -14.69
C PHE A 69 -3.73 9.60 -14.18
N HIS A 70 -4.88 9.33 -14.88
CA HIS A 70 -6.16 9.90 -14.38
C HIS A 70 -7.22 8.80 -14.31
N SER A 71 -7.40 8.36 -13.01
CA SER A 71 -8.41 7.27 -12.91
C SER A 71 -9.81 7.86 -12.69
N CYS A 72 -10.91 7.20 -13.33
CA CYS A 72 -12.32 7.64 -13.15
C CYS A 72 -12.88 7.09 -11.83
N PHE A 73 -11.98 6.65 -11.02
CA PHE A 73 -12.46 6.07 -9.76
C PHE A 73 -12.77 7.19 -8.75
N THR A 74 -14.04 6.99 -8.21
CA THR A 74 -14.43 7.98 -7.17
C THR A 74 -14.39 7.31 -5.78
N CYS A 75 -13.67 7.97 -4.88
CA CYS A 75 -13.51 7.43 -3.52
C CYS A 75 -14.81 7.61 -2.73
N GLY A 76 -15.11 6.82 -1.78
CA GLY A 76 -16.30 6.92 -0.91
C GLY A 76 -16.50 8.35 -0.36
N CYS A 77 -15.38 9.07 -0.45
CA CYS A 77 -15.48 10.48 0.03
C CYS A 77 -16.06 11.39 -1.06
N GLY A 78 -16.30 10.89 -2.30
CA GLY A 78 -16.94 11.68 -3.36
C GLY A 78 -15.94 12.39 -4.26
N GLN A 79 -14.64 12.33 -3.94
CA GLN A 79 -13.63 13.01 -4.79
C GLN A 79 -12.90 11.98 -5.65
N PRO A 80 -12.46 12.48 -6.87
CA PRO A 80 -11.72 11.56 -7.76
C PRO A 80 -10.34 11.20 -7.18
N THR A 81 -9.79 10.17 -7.70
CA THR A 81 -8.53 9.60 -7.18
C THR A 81 -7.39 10.61 -7.38
N TYR A 82 -7.46 11.32 -8.50
CA TYR A 82 -6.33 12.24 -8.73
C TYR A 82 -6.31 13.37 -7.69
N ALA A 83 -7.38 13.58 -6.96
CA ALA A 83 -7.37 14.61 -5.88
C ALA A 83 -6.80 14.03 -4.59
N HIS A 84 -6.49 12.74 -4.63
CA HIS A 84 -5.93 12.13 -3.40
C HIS A 84 -4.40 12.03 -3.49
N GLU A 85 -3.92 12.20 -2.29
CA GLU A 85 -2.45 12.03 -2.23
C GLU A 85 -2.10 10.85 -1.32
N THR A 86 -1.18 10.07 -1.86
CA THR A 86 -0.73 8.94 -1.00
C THR A 86 0.25 9.45 0.06
N VAL A 87 -0.16 9.14 1.40
CA VAL A 87 0.71 9.61 2.50
C VAL A 87 1.16 8.37 3.31
N VAL A 88 2.44 8.39 3.56
CA VAL A 88 2.98 7.33 4.44
C VAL A 88 3.35 7.95 5.80
N GLU A 89 2.75 7.34 6.89
CA GLU A 89 3.01 7.88 8.25
C GLU A 89 3.45 6.76 9.18
N THR A 90 4.16 7.28 10.29
CA THR A 90 4.52 6.29 11.34
C THR A 90 3.42 6.24 12.40
N LYS A 91 3.47 5.14 13.11
CA LYS A 91 2.48 4.97 14.18
C LYS A 91 2.52 6.13 15.19
N GLN A 92 3.70 6.55 15.54
CA GLN A 92 3.83 7.65 16.53
C GLN A 92 3.20 8.95 16.00
N GLU A 93 3.35 9.16 14.69
CA GLU A 93 2.78 10.40 14.09
C GLU A 93 1.25 10.35 14.11
N ARG A 94 0.73 9.19 13.89
CA ARG A 94 -0.74 9.08 13.89
C ARG A 94 -1.31 9.28 15.31
N LEU A 95 -0.52 8.76 16.31
CA LEU A 95 -1.01 8.93 17.70
C LEU A 95 -0.94 10.40 18.11
N ALA A 96 0.16 11.06 17.63
CA ALA A 96 0.29 12.49 17.99
C ALA A 96 -0.85 13.31 17.38
N GLN A 97 -1.42 12.83 16.30
CA GLN A 97 -2.51 13.58 15.62
C GLN A 97 -3.87 13.06 16.09
N GLY A 98 -3.84 12.15 16.99
CA GLY A 98 -5.10 11.61 17.56
C GLY A 98 -5.84 10.71 16.58
N ARG A 99 -5.18 10.12 15.62
CA ARG A 99 -5.82 9.22 14.66
C ARG A 99 -5.73 7.77 15.16
N PRO A 100 -6.73 6.98 14.79
CA PRO A 100 -6.75 5.60 15.29
C PRO A 100 -5.58 4.77 14.73
N VAL A 101 -4.91 3.97 15.70
CA VAL A 101 -3.80 3.08 15.27
C VAL A 101 -4.20 1.64 15.60
N GLY A 102 -4.01 0.72 14.59
CA GLY A 102 -4.31 -0.72 14.79
C GLY A 102 -3.50 -1.33 15.94
N GLN A 103 -4.04 -2.48 16.50
CA GLN A 103 -3.34 -3.19 17.59
C GLN A 103 -2.09 -3.90 17.07
N ASP A 104 -1.01 -3.79 17.95
CA ASP A 104 0.22 -4.50 17.56
C ASP A 104 0.03 -6.02 17.66
N VAL A 105 -0.01 -6.64 16.44
CA VAL A 105 -0.21 -8.11 16.53
C VAL A 105 1.17 -8.77 16.65
N PRO A 106 1.39 -9.52 17.71
CA PRO A 106 2.68 -10.23 17.80
C PRO A 106 2.84 -11.25 16.67
N TYR A 107 3.42 -10.79 15.48
CA TYR A 107 3.72 -11.76 14.41
C TYR A 107 4.39 -13.01 14.97
N ALA A 108 3.63 -14.23 15.09
CA ALA A 108 4.28 -15.55 15.37
C ALA A 108 4.25 -16.40 14.10
N ALA A 109 5.25 -16.35 13.16
CA ALA A 109 5.39 -17.28 12.01
C ALA A 109 5.08 -18.73 12.45
N MET A 110 3.76 -19.12 12.59
CA MET A 110 3.45 -20.52 12.96
C MET A 110 3.26 -21.35 11.68
N GLY A 111 4.37 -21.94 10.99
CA GLY A 111 4.56 -23.14 10.14
C GLY A 111 3.67 -24.31 10.57
N GLY A 112 2.24 -24.17 10.27
CA GLY A 112 1.45 -25.35 9.86
C GLY A 112 0.65 -25.92 11.04
N LEU A 113 -0.62 -26.52 10.73
CA LEU A 113 -2.03 -26.87 10.55
C LEU A 113 -2.87 -26.40 11.73
N THR A 114 -3.78 -25.46 11.77
CA THR A 114 -5.06 -24.82 12.12
C THR A 114 -6.17 -25.86 12.32
N GLY A 115 -5.64 -27.39 12.46
CA GLY A 115 -6.65 -28.43 12.78
C GLY A 115 -6.11 -29.37 13.86
N PHE A 116 -6.77 -30.22 14.50
CA PHE A 116 -7.70 -30.76 15.52
C PHE A 116 -7.04 -30.73 16.91
N SER A 117 -6.59 -29.84 17.27
CA SER A 117 -6.02 -29.27 18.53
C SER A 117 -4.90 -28.32 18.19
N SER A 118 -4.56 -27.59 17.03
CA SER A 118 -3.40 -27.02 17.76
C SER A 118 -3.45 -27.39 19.24
N LEU A 119 -4.46 -28.29 19.85
CA LEU A 119 -5.56 -28.88 20.63
C LEU A 119 -4.98 -29.52 21.89
N ALA A 120 -3.90 -29.08 22.57
CA ALA A 120 -3.52 -29.50 23.94
C ALA A 120 -2.60 -28.43 24.55
N GLU A 121 -2.77 -28.39 25.90
CA GLU A 121 -2.41 -27.34 26.88
C GLU A 121 -0.92 -27.01 26.81
N GLY A 122 -0.61 -25.54 26.46
CA GLY A 122 0.64 -24.76 26.33
C GLY A 122 0.72 -24.06 24.96
N TYR A 123 -0.48 -23.96 24.35
CA TYR A 123 -0.53 -22.98 23.23
C TYR A 123 -0.69 -21.56 23.77
N MET A 124 0.35 -20.85 23.91
CA MET A 124 0.44 -19.50 24.49
C MET A 124 -0.54 -18.55 23.78
N ARG A 125 -1.63 -18.36 24.44
CA ARG A 125 -2.70 -17.38 24.12
C ARG A 125 -2.16 -15.95 24.23
N PHE A 126 -2.00 -15.33 23.14
CA PHE A 126 -1.38 -13.98 23.09
C PHE A 126 -2.40 -12.91 23.48
N ASP A 127 -3.63 -13.34 23.88
CA ASP A 127 -4.56 -12.32 24.45
C ASP A 127 -4.56 -12.39 25.98
N ASP A 128 -4.84 -11.11 26.66
CA ASP A 128 -4.80 -10.92 28.13
C ASP A 128 -5.59 -12.02 28.84
N SER A 129 -6.26 -12.83 28.19
CA SER A 129 -7.08 -13.89 28.79
C SER A 129 -6.22 -15.11 29.16
N GLY A 130 -4.93 -15.06 28.85
CA GLY A 130 -4.05 -16.20 29.22
C GLY A 130 -3.19 -15.88 30.43
N ILE A 131 -3.46 -14.94 31.32
CA ILE A 131 -3.04 -15.02 32.72
C ILE A 131 -4.11 -15.79 33.52
#